data_AF-A0A8T3MGZ7-F1
#
_entry.id   AF-A0A8T3MGZ7-F1
#
_cell.length_a   1.000
_cell.length_b   1.000
_cell.length_c   1.000
_cell.angle_alpha   90.00
_cell.angle_beta   90.00
_cell.angle_gamma   90.00
#
_symmetry.space_group_name_H-M   'P 1'
#
loop_
_entity.id
_entity.type
_entity.pdbx_description
1 polymer ?
#
loop_
_entity_poly.entity_id
_entity_poly.type
_entity_poly.pdbx_seq_one_letter_code
_entity_poly.pdbx_strand_id
1 'polypeptide(L)'
;MDQAFRDAITAGYALEEPSIILGSALHGDLPLNTTRVQVSLAMLNRHGLIAGATGTGKTKTLQLMAGQLSAAGIPVFVSDIKGDVTGIAAPGDAADARIQDRAASLEWTFTPAGHPVEFLSLSGSLGGQVRATVSSFGPLLLGKVLDLNETQTSILALVFKYCDDND
;
A
#
# COMPACT_ATOMS: atom_id res chain seq x y z
N MET A 1 -31.43 -8.10 -9.31
CA MET A 1 -30.68 -6.84 -9.07
C MET A 1 -31.36 -5.75 -9.85
N ASP A 2 -31.79 -4.69 -9.16
CA ASP A 2 -32.54 -3.56 -9.73
C ASP A 2 -31.72 -2.78 -10.77
N GLN A 3 -32.39 -2.26 -11.80
CA GLN A 3 -31.81 -1.46 -12.87
C GLN A 3 -31.26 -0.13 -12.33
N ALA A 4 -31.97 0.53 -11.42
CA ALA A 4 -31.52 1.81 -10.88
C ALA A 4 -30.17 1.68 -10.15
N PHE A 5 -29.95 0.58 -9.43
CA PHE A 5 -28.66 0.27 -8.82
C PHE A 5 -27.54 0.09 -9.86
N ARG A 6 -27.82 -0.67 -10.93
CA ARG A 6 -26.84 -0.89 -12.01
C ARG A 6 -26.45 0.42 -12.68
N ASP A 7 -27.43 1.26 -12.98
CA ASP A 7 -27.22 2.54 -13.64
C ASP A 7 -26.41 3.49 -12.75
N ALA A 8 -26.73 3.54 -11.44
CA ALA A 8 -26.01 4.37 -10.47
C ALA A 8 -24.54 3.95 -10.32
N ILE A 9 -24.25 2.65 -10.19
CA ILE A 9 -22.86 2.15 -10.11
C ILE A 9 -22.12 2.39 -11.43
N THR A 10 -22.78 2.17 -12.57
CA THR A 10 -22.17 2.39 -13.89
C THR A 10 -21.82 3.86 -14.11
N ALA A 11 -22.75 4.77 -13.81
CA ALA A 11 -22.49 6.21 -13.92
C ALA A 11 -21.42 6.68 -12.93
N GLY A 12 -21.41 6.16 -11.69
CA GLY A 12 -20.48 6.58 -10.64
C GLY A 12 -19.03 6.12 -10.84
N TYR A 13 -18.80 5.05 -11.61
CA TYR A 13 -17.46 4.48 -11.86
C TYR A 13 -17.08 4.46 -13.35
N ALA A 14 -17.73 5.27 -14.17
CA ALA A 14 -17.37 5.52 -15.58
C ALA A 14 -16.15 6.45 -15.67
N LEU A 15 -15.01 6.03 -15.12
CA LEU A 15 -13.76 6.77 -15.19
C LEU A 15 -13.12 6.59 -16.57
N GLU A 16 -12.76 7.71 -17.22
CA GLU A 16 -12.01 7.72 -18.50
C GLU A 16 -10.49 7.85 -18.28
N GLU A 17 -10.08 8.24 -17.08
CA GLU A 17 -8.68 8.40 -16.69
C GLU A 17 -8.08 7.11 -16.10
N PRO A 18 -6.74 6.98 -16.05
CA PRO A 18 -6.10 5.82 -15.41
C PRO A 18 -6.57 5.62 -13.97
N SER A 19 -6.93 4.38 -13.63
CA SER A 19 -7.46 4.00 -12.32
C SER A 19 -6.96 2.63 -11.89
N ILE A 20 -7.07 2.36 -10.58
CA ILE A 20 -6.97 1.01 -10.02
C ILE A 20 -8.37 0.46 -9.74
N ILE A 21 -8.51 -0.86 -9.85
CA ILE A 21 -9.73 -1.59 -9.54
C ILE A 21 -9.67 -2.08 -8.09
N LEU A 22 -10.68 -1.77 -7.29
CA LEU A 22 -10.82 -2.28 -5.91
C LEU A 22 -11.71 -3.51 -5.82
N GLY A 23 -12.63 -3.69 -6.76
CA GLY A 23 -13.51 -4.85 -6.78
C GLY A 23 -14.81 -4.61 -7.56
N SER A 24 -15.91 -5.15 -7.04
CA SER A 24 -17.23 -5.07 -7.68
C SER A 24 -18.28 -4.73 -6.63
N ALA A 25 -19.28 -3.95 -7.04
CA ALA A 25 -20.37 -3.57 -6.16
C ALA A 25 -21.24 -4.79 -5.84
N LEU A 26 -21.77 -4.85 -4.62
CA LEU A 26 -22.69 -5.90 -4.18
C LEU A 26 -24.10 -5.32 -4.04
N HIS A 27 -25.11 -6.08 -4.46
CA HIS A 27 -26.51 -5.81 -4.17
C HIS A 27 -27.11 -7.01 -3.43
N GLY A 28 -27.19 -6.91 -2.11
CA GLY A 28 -27.28 -8.09 -1.25
C GLY A 28 -25.99 -8.90 -1.36
N ASP A 29 -26.09 -10.20 -1.63
CA ASP A 29 -24.94 -11.09 -1.82
C ASP A 29 -24.56 -11.28 -3.30
N LEU A 30 -25.24 -10.59 -4.22
CA LEU A 30 -25.01 -10.73 -5.65
C LEU A 30 -24.03 -9.66 -6.15
N PRO A 31 -22.86 -10.04 -6.71
CA PRO A 31 -21.93 -9.10 -7.30
C PRO A 31 -22.42 -8.58 -8.66
N LEU A 32 -22.20 -7.29 -8.89
CA LEU A 32 -22.34 -6.64 -10.19
C LEU A 32 -20.99 -6.63 -10.89
N ASN A 33 -20.72 -7.65 -11.71
CA ASN A 33 -19.43 -7.82 -12.37
C ASN A 33 -19.26 -6.99 -13.67
N THR A 34 -20.36 -6.44 -14.20
CA THR A 34 -20.34 -5.63 -15.44
C THR A 34 -19.61 -4.30 -15.28
N THR A 35 -19.61 -3.73 -14.06
CA THR A 35 -18.95 -2.46 -13.76
C THR A 35 -18.05 -2.67 -12.55
N ARG A 36 -16.76 -2.34 -12.71
CA ARG A 36 -15.79 -2.43 -11.62
C ARG A 36 -15.84 -1.17 -10.76
N VAL A 37 -15.67 -1.36 -9.46
CA VAL A 37 -15.42 -0.27 -8.51
C VAL A 37 -13.95 0.13 -8.66
N GLN A 38 -13.73 1.39 -9.04
CA GLN A 38 -12.43 1.91 -9.42
C GLN A 38 -12.09 3.19 -8.69
N VAL A 39 -10.80 3.45 -8.52
CA VAL A 39 -10.28 4.71 -7.96
C VAL A 39 -9.27 5.28 -8.93
N SER A 40 -9.50 6.52 -9.34
CA SER A 40 -8.59 7.29 -10.18
C SER A 40 -7.20 7.38 -9.56
N LEU A 41 -6.15 7.20 -10.37
CA LEU A 41 -4.78 7.38 -9.93
C LEU A 41 -4.52 8.80 -9.42
N ALA A 42 -5.15 9.81 -10.03
CA ALA A 42 -5.02 11.21 -9.61
C ALA A 42 -5.55 11.47 -8.20
N MET A 43 -6.49 10.64 -7.72
CA MET A 43 -7.07 10.75 -6.38
C MET A 43 -6.21 10.06 -5.30
N LEU A 44 -5.25 9.23 -5.68
CA LEU A 44 -4.38 8.49 -4.75
C LEU A 44 -3.26 9.35 -4.14
N ASN A 45 -3.18 10.63 -4.50
CA ASN A 45 -2.36 11.62 -3.80
C ASN A 45 -2.99 12.08 -2.46
N ARG A 46 -4.20 11.61 -2.13
CA ARG A 46 -4.88 11.86 -0.86
C ARG A 46 -4.63 10.73 0.12
N HIS A 47 -4.62 11.05 1.42
CA HIS A 47 -4.53 10.03 2.46
C HIS A 47 -5.76 9.14 2.50
N GLY A 48 -5.56 7.85 2.77
CA GLY A 48 -6.62 6.85 2.91
C GLY A 48 -6.34 5.91 4.08
N LEU A 49 -7.40 5.21 4.53
CA LEU A 49 -7.33 4.26 5.64
C LEU A 49 -7.94 2.92 5.20
N ILE A 50 -7.14 1.85 5.25
CA ILE A 50 -7.62 0.48 5.11
C ILE A 50 -7.81 -0.09 6.52
N ALA A 51 -9.07 -0.21 6.96
CA ALA A 51 -9.44 -0.72 8.27
C ALA A 51 -10.34 -1.96 8.16
N GLY A 52 -10.34 -2.79 9.20
CA GLY A 52 -11.12 -4.03 9.26
C GLY A 52 -10.61 -4.97 10.35
N ALA A 53 -11.43 -5.94 10.74
CA ALA A 53 -11.02 -6.95 11.73
C ALA A 53 -9.89 -7.86 11.19
N THR A 54 -9.26 -8.64 12.07
CA THR A 54 -8.26 -9.63 11.64
C THR A 54 -8.90 -10.65 10.70
N GLY A 55 -8.22 -10.98 9.60
CA GLY A 55 -8.73 -11.93 8.59
C GLY A 55 -9.69 -11.34 7.55
N THR A 56 -10.07 -10.06 7.62
CA THR A 56 -11.02 -9.45 6.66
C THR A 56 -10.36 -8.93 5.37
N GLY A 57 -9.14 -9.39 5.05
CA GLY A 57 -8.49 -9.07 3.78
C GLY A 57 -7.70 -7.76 3.71
N LYS A 58 -7.44 -7.05 4.82
CA LYS A 58 -6.65 -5.79 4.83
C LYS A 58 -5.35 -5.89 4.02
N THR A 59 -4.54 -6.91 4.29
CA THR A 59 -3.27 -7.14 3.58
C THR A 59 -3.50 -7.45 2.10
N LYS A 60 -4.56 -8.21 1.77
CA LYS A 60 -4.89 -8.53 0.38
C LYS A 60 -5.32 -7.30 -0.41
N THR A 61 -6.09 -6.40 0.21
CA THR A 61 -6.42 -5.09 -0.38
C THR A 61 -5.16 -4.26 -0.61
N LEU A 62 -4.25 -4.21 0.37
CA LEU A 62 -2.99 -3.48 0.22
C LEU A 62 -2.12 -4.07 -0.90
N GLN A 63 -1.99 -5.40 -0.99
CA GLN A 63 -1.28 -6.09 -2.07
C GLN A 63 -1.90 -5.79 -3.45
N LEU A 64 -3.23 -5.84 -3.55
CA LEU A 64 -3.96 -5.52 -4.79
C LEU A 64 -3.70 -4.08 -5.25
N MET A 65 -3.72 -3.11 -4.33
CA MET A 65 -3.43 -1.72 -4.64
C MET A 65 -1.96 -1.54 -5.04
N ALA A 66 -1.02 -2.07 -4.24
CA ALA A 66 0.40 -1.94 -4.50
C ALA A 66 0.81 -2.56 -5.85
N GLY A 67 0.25 -3.74 -6.17
CA GLY A 67 0.52 -4.41 -7.44
C GLY A 67 0.02 -3.63 -8.65
N GLN A 68 -1.19 -3.08 -8.57
CA GLN A 68 -1.74 -2.25 -9.66
C GLN A 68 -0.99 -0.93 -9.83
N LEU A 69 -0.57 -0.31 -8.73
CA LEU A 69 0.26 0.90 -8.78
C LEU A 69 1.62 0.61 -9.40
N SER A 70 2.26 -0.49 -9.00
CA SER A 70 3.50 -0.97 -9.62
C SER A 70 3.33 -1.23 -11.12
N ALA A 71 2.23 -1.88 -11.54
CA ALA A 71 1.92 -2.12 -12.94
C ALA A 71 1.68 -0.83 -13.74
N ALA A 72 1.17 0.22 -13.08
CA ALA A 72 1.02 1.56 -13.66
C ALA A 72 2.34 2.38 -13.64
N GLY A 73 3.45 1.81 -13.18
CA GLY A 73 4.75 2.48 -13.08
C GLY A 73 4.89 3.43 -11.90
N ILE A 74 3.97 3.37 -10.92
CA ILE A 74 4.00 4.20 -9.71
C ILE A 74 4.80 3.46 -8.62
N PRO A 75 5.89 4.04 -8.11
CA PRO A 75 6.65 3.47 -7.01
C PRO A 75 5.81 3.43 -5.72
N VAL A 76 5.82 2.29 -5.03
CA VAL A 76 5.10 2.10 -3.76
C VAL A 76 6.11 1.75 -2.67
N PHE A 77 6.17 2.59 -1.64
CA PHE A 77 6.92 2.29 -0.42
C PHE A 77 5.98 1.72 0.64
N VAL A 78 6.33 0.54 1.19
CA VAL A 78 5.52 -0.13 2.21
C VAL A 78 6.41 -0.52 3.40
N SER A 79 5.97 -0.15 4.60
CA SER A 79 6.51 -0.71 5.83
C SER A 79 5.78 -2.01 6.15
N ASP A 80 6.44 -3.15 5.98
CA ASP A 80 5.86 -4.47 6.20
C ASP A 80 6.32 -5.06 7.54
N ILE A 81 5.68 -4.62 8.62
CA ILE A 81 6.03 -5.03 10.00
C ILE A 81 5.79 -6.54 10.23
N LYS A 82 4.81 -7.13 9.52
CA LYS A 82 4.42 -8.54 9.72
C LYS A 82 5.00 -9.49 8.67
N GLY A 83 5.53 -8.97 7.57
CA GLY A 83 5.99 -9.76 6.42
C GLY A 83 4.86 -10.20 5.49
N ASP A 84 3.61 -9.77 5.74
CA ASP A 84 2.44 -10.25 5.03
C ASP A 84 2.31 -9.63 3.62
N VAL A 85 3.01 -8.54 3.32
CA VAL A 85 2.99 -7.82 2.03
C VAL A 85 4.10 -8.32 1.11
N THR A 86 5.28 -8.63 1.65
CA THR A 86 6.49 -9.02 0.89
C THR A 86 6.29 -10.14 -0.13
N GLY A 87 5.32 -11.03 0.10
CA GLY A 87 4.93 -12.10 -0.83
C GLY A 87 4.51 -11.62 -2.22
N ILE A 88 4.24 -10.32 -2.41
CA ILE A 88 3.94 -9.70 -3.72
C ILE A 88 5.11 -9.83 -4.72
N ALA A 89 6.33 -10.10 -4.26
CA ALA A 89 7.50 -10.31 -5.12
C ALA A 89 7.44 -11.63 -5.91
N ALA A 90 6.69 -12.62 -5.44
CA ALA A 90 6.58 -13.93 -6.06
C ALA A 90 5.20 -14.11 -6.71
N PRO A 91 5.11 -14.88 -7.82
CA PRO A 91 3.81 -15.28 -8.34
C PRO A 91 3.05 -16.11 -7.30
N GLY A 92 1.75 -15.85 -7.18
CA GLY A 92 0.87 -16.66 -6.33
C GLY A 92 0.65 -18.07 -6.86
N ASP A 93 0.00 -18.91 -6.06
CA ASP A 93 -0.41 -20.25 -6.48
C ASP A 93 -1.68 -20.18 -7.35
N ALA A 94 -1.58 -20.60 -8.61
CA ALA A 94 -2.72 -20.69 -9.51
C ALA A 94 -3.73 -21.75 -9.07
N ALA A 95 -3.32 -22.76 -8.32
CA ALA A 95 -4.17 -23.88 -7.91
C ALA A 95 -4.91 -23.60 -6.59
N ASP A 96 -4.69 -22.47 -5.92
CA ASP A 96 -5.39 -22.13 -4.68
C ASP A 96 -6.89 -21.98 -4.93
N ALA A 97 -7.67 -22.93 -4.40
CA ALA A 97 -9.12 -22.98 -4.57
C ALA A 97 -9.83 -21.71 -4.10
N ARG A 98 -9.37 -21.06 -3.03
CA ARG A 98 -10.00 -19.83 -2.52
C ARG A 98 -9.81 -18.67 -3.49
N ILE A 99 -8.64 -18.60 -4.15
CA ILE A 99 -8.38 -17.57 -5.15
C ILE A 99 -9.21 -17.85 -6.41
N GLN A 100 -9.25 -19.10 -6.87
CA GLN A 100 -10.04 -19.50 -8.04
C GLN A 100 -11.54 -19.25 -7.84
N ASP A 101 -12.10 -19.65 -6.70
CA ASP A 101 -13.51 -19.41 -6.37
C ASP A 101 -13.82 -17.91 -6.33
N ARG A 102 -12.90 -17.11 -5.75
CA ARG A 102 -13.09 -15.66 -5.68
C ARG A 102 -13.00 -15.02 -7.06
N ALA A 103 -12.02 -15.40 -7.86
CA ALA A 103 -11.84 -14.90 -9.23
C ALA A 103 -13.05 -15.25 -10.10
N ALA A 104 -13.54 -16.49 -10.01
CA ALA A 104 -14.76 -16.93 -10.69
C ALA A 104 -16.00 -16.13 -10.24
N SER A 105 -16.18 -15.89 -8.93
CA SER A 105 -17.30 -15.09 -8.41
C SER A 105 -17.32 -13.65 -8.95
N LEU A 106 -16.14 -13.13 -9.28
CA LEU A 106 -15.96 -11.80 -9.82
C LEU A 106 -15.91 -11.79 -11.35
N GLU A 107 -15.99 -12.92 -12.04
CA GLU A 107 -15.69 -13.02 -13.47
C GLU A 107 -14.33 -12.36 -13.81
N TRP A 108 -13.33 -12.62 -12.96
CA TRP A 108 -11.97 -12.11 -13.08
C TRP A 108 -11.05 -13.25 -13.49
N THR A 109 -10.17 -13.02 -14.46
CA THR A 109 -9.09 -13.98 -14.78
C THR A 109 -7.88 -13.76 -13.86
N PHE A 110 -7.72 -14.61 -12.85
CA PHE A 110 -6.53 -14.55 -11.99
C PHE A 110 -5.33 -15.12 -12.73
N THR A 111 -4.35 -14.27 -13.02
CA THR A 111 -3.05 -14.67 -13.58
C THR A 111 -1.99 -14.42 -12.49
N PRO A 112 -1.39 -15.46 -11.92
CA PRO A 112 -0.35 -15.25 -10.91
C PRO A 112 0.85 -14.54 -11.51
N ALA A 113 1.28 -13.47 -10.85
CA ALA A 113 2.44 -12.69 -11.23
C ALA A 113 3.12 -12.15 -9.97
N GLY A 114 4.45 -12.04 -10.03
CA GLY A 114 5.22 -11.27 -9.06
C GLY A 114 5.40 -9.83 -9.54
N HIS A 115 5.63 -8.92 -8.60
CA HIS A 115 5.95 -7.52 -8.88
C HIS A 115 7.43 -7.24 -8.60
N PRO A 116 8.05 -6.24 -9.27
CA PRO A 116 9.40 -5.82 -8.93
C PRO A 116 9.41 -5.25 -7.50
N VAL A 117 10.22 -5.88 -6.64
CA VAL A 117 10.35 -5.49 -5.23
C VAL A 117 11.83 -5.35 -4.90
N GLU A 118 12.18 -4.23 -4.29
CA GLU A 118 13.47 -4.03 -3.65
C GLU A 118 13.26 -4.01 -2.13
N PHE A 119 13.92 -4.95 -1.43
CA PHE A 119 13.92 -4.95 0.03
C PHE A 119 14.92 -3.92 0.54
N LEU A 120 14.50 -3.11 1.49
CA LEU A 120 15.34 -2.09 2.10
C LEU A 120 15.79 -2.53 3.49
N SER A 121 17.08 -2.40 3.77
CA SER A 121 17.69 -2.73 5.05
C SER A 121 18.36 -1.52 5.69
N LEU A 122 18.13 -1.36 6.99
CA LEU A 122 18.80 -0.35 7.81
C LEU A 122 20.27 -0.72 8.08
N SER A 123 20.58 -2.02 8.20
CA SER A 123 21.94 -2.53 8.43
C SER A 123 22.73 -2.74 7.15
N GLY A 124 22.08 -2.75 5.98
CA GLY A 124 22.67 -3.12 4.69
C GLY A 124 22.97 -4.61 4.53
N SER A 125 22.50 -5.46 5.45
CA SER A 125 22.81 -6.91 5.43
C SER A 125 21.96 -7.72 4.45
N LEU A 126 20.74 -7.26 4.14
CA LEU A 126 19.81 -7.95 3.24
C LEU A 126 19.00 -6.93 2.43
N GLY A 127 19.29 -6.80 1.13
CA GLY A 127 18.64 -5.82 0.26
C GLY A 127 19.39 -4.49 0.18
N GLY A 128 18.74 -3.48 -0.42
CA GLY A 128 19.29 -2.14 -0.60
C GLY A 128 19.47 -1.43 0.74
N GLN A 129 20.65 -0.83 0.97
CA GLN A 129 20.89 -0.08 2.20
C GLN A 129 20.11 1.23 2.18
N VAL A 130 19.30 1.47 3.22
CA VAL A 130 18.69 2.78 3.46
C VAL A 130 19.80 3.75 3.85
N ARG A 131 20.05 4.74 2.99
CA ARG A 131 21.01 5.81 3.25
C ARG A 131 20.37 6.91 4.09
N ALA A 132 20.08 6.59 5.35
CA ALA A 132 19.67 7.57 6.35
C ALA A 132 20.69 7.54 7.49
N THR A 133 21.32 8.67 7.78
CA THR A 133 22.24 8.83 8.92
C THR A 133 21.54 9.56 10.06
N VAL A 134 22.05 9.39 11.28
CA VAL A 134 21.57 10.15 12.44
C VAL A 134 21.69 11.65 12.17
N SER A 135 22.79 12.10 11.56
CA SER A 135 23.00 13.49 11.12
C SER A 135 21.92 13.98 10.15
N SER A 136 21.50 13.14 9.19
CA SER A 136 20.45 13.50 8.21
C SER A 136 19.05 13.63 8.81
N PHE A 137 18.78 12.95 9.92
CA PHE A 137 17.53 13.10 10.68
C PHE A 137 17.49 14.45 11.40
N GLY A 138 18.66 14.90 11.89
CA GLY A 138 18.80 16.11 12.67
C GLY A 138 18.20 15.99 14.09
N PRO A 139 18.51 16.97 14.96
CA PRO A 139 18.12 16.91 16.36
C PRO A 139 16.60 17.04 16.58
N LEU A 140 15.90 17.75 15.69
CA LEU A 140 14.46 17.98 15.81
C LEU A 140 13.63 16.72 15.54
N LEU A 141 13.89 16.01 14.44
CA LEU A 141 13.16 14.77 14.15
C LEU A 141 13.53 13.68 15.14
N LEU A 142 14.81 13.58 15.51
CA LEU A 142 15.25 12.60 16.50
C LEU A 142 14.64 12.86 17.89
N GLY A 143 14.54 14.13 18.30
CA GLY A 143 13.85 14.50 19.54
C GLY A 143 12.37 14.09 19.54
N LYS A 144 11.67 14.25 18.42
CA LYS A 144 10.27 13.78 18.29
C LYS A 144 10.16 12.26 18.35
N VAL A 145 11.06 11.53 17.70
CA VAL A 145 11.07 10.04 17.73
C VAL A 145 11.29 9.52 19.14
N LEU A 146 12.14 10.19 19.91
CA LEU A 146 12.48 9.84 21.28
C LEU A 146 11.51 10.42 22.32
N ASP A 147 10.47 11.13 21.89
CA ASP A 147 9.50 11.83 22.76
C ASP A 147 10.18 12.75 23.80
N LEU A 148 11.19 13.49 23.35
CA LEU A 148 11.96 14.40 24.20
C LEU A 148 11.18 15.68 24.51
N ASN A 149 11.35 16.20 25.73
CA ASN A 149 10.88 17.53 26.06
C ASN A 149 11.77 18.63 25.42
N GLU A 150 11.37 19.89 25.59
CA GLU A 150 12.06 21.05 25.01
C GLU A 150 13.53 21.16 25.48
N THR A 151 13.79 20.95 26.77
CA THR A 151 15.15 21.00 27.33
C THR A 151 16.03 19.90 26.75
N GLN A 152 15.53 18.67 26.69
CA GLN A 152 16.24 17.52 26.13
C GLN A 152 16.52 17.70 24.63
N THR A 153 15.54 18.22 23.88
CA THR A 153 15.69 18.52 22.44
C THR A 153 16.73 19.62 22.21
N SER A 154 16.78 20.63 23.08
CA SER A 154 17.78 21.71 23.02
C SER A 154 19.19 21.20 23.27
N ILE A 155 19.37 20.32 24.27
CA ILE A 155 20.65 19.65 24.53
C ILE A 155 21.05 18.80 23.33
N LEU A 156 20.11 18.03 22.76
CA LEU A 156 20.37 17.22 21.58
C LEU A 156 20.82 18.07 20.38
N ALA A 157 20.22 19.24 20.17
CA ALA A 157 20.64 20.17 19.13
C ALA A 157 22.06 20.70 19.33
N LEU A 158 22.46 20.97 20.59
CA LEU A 158 23.83 21.36 20.90
C LEU A 158 24.83 20.24 20.59
N VAL A 159 24.50 19.00 20.94
CA VAL A 159 25.33 17.83 20.63
C VAL A 159 25.51 17.66 19.13
N PHE A 160 24.43 17.72 18.36
CA PHE A 160 24.49 17.68 16.89
C PHE A 160 25.40 18.78 16.33
N LYS A 161 25.21 20.04 16.78
CA LYS A 161 26.05 21.17 16.34
C LYS A 161 27.53 20.96 16.66
N TYR A 162 27.83 20.45 17.85
CA TYR A 162 29.21 20.15 18.24
C TYR A 162 29.82 19.07 17.34
N CYS A 163 29.10 17.98 17.08
CA CYS A 163 29.57 16.94 16.16
C CYS A 163 29.81 17.48 14.75
N ASP A 164 28.85 18.24 14.18
CA ASP A 164 28.98 18.82 12.84
C ASP A 164 30.18 19.78 12.71
N ASP A 165 30.54 20.49 13.79
CA ASP A 165 31.69 21.40 13.82
C ASP A 165 33.04 20.70 14.01
N ASN A 166 33.05 19.42 14.43
CA ASN A 166 34.25 18.67 14.80
C ASN A 166 34.43 17.34 14.01
N ASP A 167 33.63 17.11 12.97
CA ASP A 167 33.84 16.07 11.94
C ASP A 167 34.96 16.47 10.95
#